data_AF-A0AAW0RHV1-F1
#
_entry.id   AF-A0AAW0RHV1-F1
#
_cell.length_a   1.000
_cell.length_b   1.000
_cell.length_c   1.000
_cell.angle_alpha   90.00
_cell.angle_beta   90.00
_cell.angle_gamma   90.00
#
_symmetry.space_group_name_H-M   'P 1'
#
loop_
_entity.id
_entity.type
_entity.pdbx_description
1 polymer ?
#
loop_
_entity_poly.entity_id
_entity_poly.type
_entity_poly.pdbx_seq_one_letter_code
_entity_poly.pdbx_strand_id
1 'polypeptide(L)'
;MVKAWSWAAAALAYAAIPAHGAAVPNNNLALEAESETRPFRFDIPDGDLTGLEHYTSSRKRQEALPSVLYRGSGSSPKDVEARGGFVPRQEGGPLKNETFGLQSHHLGRTRTAYTSTTRSFGVGLGYSIRDQEAGWIYKIHPTPNMIDLDASGFKLRYTAEEEFSALGGIRYDQIEAWMPMSKSDLKEEFTRAHVYEYHDFETFSAEYPGKKWMANPDYDHKYDSLAASPGQPQLAGDSANLKKYNNNTLEGYAIEFMQKNGAAVGWDGKFPLGSLKVPVEAPPVEETPTTGAELCAKGPDGKVKYGADEKECDDLYVQCVFETLDINTWDATIECIEKKLAAAH
;
A
#
# COMPACT_ATOMS: atom_id res chain seq x y z
N MET A 1 -44.43 -39.37 32.13
CA MET A 1 -44.07 -39.93 30.81
C MET A 1 -43.80 -38.78 29.86
N VAL A 2 -42.52 -38.42 29.70
CA VAL A 2 -42.08 -37.33 28.81
C VAL A 2 -41.64 -37.98 27.50
N LYS A 3 -42.28 -37.61 26.38
CA LYS A 3 -41.91 -38.11 25.04
C LYS A 3 -40.86 -37.18 24.44
N ALA A 4 -39.71 -37.77 24.11
CA ALA A 4 -38.66 -37.15 23.32
C ALA A 4 -39.14 -36.89 21.88
N TRP A 5 -38.82 -35.71 21.35
CA TRP A 5 -38.94 -35.38 19.94
C TRP A 5 -37.56 -35.52 19.30
N SER A 6 -37.47 -36.34 18.25
CA SER A 6 -36.26 -36.52 17.46
C SER A 6 -36.14 -35.43 16.41
N TRP A 7 -34.90 -35.04 16.14
CA TRP A 7 -34.54 -34.06 15.13
C TRP A 7 -34.71 -34.63 13.73
N ALA A 8 -35.35 -33.87 12.84
CA ALA A 8 -35.41 -34.13 11.42
C ALA A 8 -34.18 -33.52 10.74
N ALA A 9 -33.49 -34.33 9.93
CA ALA A 9 -32.40 -33.90 9.08
C ALA A 9 -32.94 -33.04 7.92
N ALA A 10 -32.44 -31.81 7.79
CA ALA A 10 -32.63 -30.99 6.60
C ALA A 10 -31.52 -31.33 5.59
N ALA A 11 -31.91 -31.92 4.47
CA ALA A 11 -31.02 -32.12 3.32
C ALA A 11 -30.77 -30.78 2.62
N LEU A 12 -29.51 -30.33 2.61
CA LEU A 12 -29.02 -29.23 1.79
C LEU A 12 -28.99 -29.69 0.32
N ALA A 13 -29.93 -29.21 -0.48
CA ALA A 13 -29.87 -29.30 -1.93
C ALA A 13 -28.83 -28.29 -2.44
N TYR A 14 -27.65 -28.76 -2.82
CA TYR A 14 -26.69 -27.99 -3.61
C TYR A 14 -27.25 -27.86 -5.03
N ALA A 15 -27.81 -26.69 -5.35
CA ALA A 15 -28.08 -26.32 -6.73
C ALA A 15 -26.74 -25.96 -7.39
N ALA A 16 -26.23 -26.85 -8.23
CA ALA A 16 -25.12 -26.55 -9.13
C ALA A 16 -25.61 -25.52 -10.15
N ILE A 17 -25.16 -24.27 -10.00
CA ILE A 17 -25.33 -23.25 -11.03
C ILE A 17 -24.34 -23.59 -12.15
N PRO A 18 -24.78 -23.80 -13.40
CA PRO A 18 -23.86 -24.01 -14.50
C PRO A 18 -23.11 -22.71 -14.75
N ALA A 19 -21.80 -22.73 -14.51
CA ALA A 19 -20.87 -21.71 -14.95
C ALA A 19 -20.91 -21.63 -16.47
N HIS A 20 -21.76 -20.76 -17.00
CA HIS A 20 -21.65 -20.33 -18.38
C HIS A 20 -20.41 -19.46 -18.45
N GLY A 21 -19.34 -20.03 -19.01
CA GLY A 21 -18.13 -19.31 -19.36
C GLY A 21 -18.50 -18.17 -20.30
N ALA A 22 -18.61 -16.97 -19.73
CA ALA A 22 -18.55 -15.75 -20.52
C ALA A 22 -17.14 -15.71 -21.11
N ALA A 23 -17.06 -15.92 -22.42
CA ALA A 23 -15.83 -15.67 -23.17
C ALA A 23 -15.38 -14.24 -22.87
N VAL A 24 -14.21 -14.13 -22.23
CA VAL A 24 -13.51 -12.85 -22.10
C VAL A 24 -13.27 -12.35 -23.52
N PRO A 25 -13.74 -11.15 -23.90
CA PRO A 25 -13.44 -10.61 -25.21
C PRO A 25 -11.91 -10.44 -25.31
N ASN A 26 -11.29 -11.19 -26.22
CA ASN A 26 -9.93 -10.94 -26.69
C ASN A 26 -9.91 -9.58 -27.42
N ASN A 27 -9.95 -8.49 -26.66
CA ASN A 27 -9.57 -7.19 -27.15
C ASN A 27 -8.04 -7.16 -27.18
N ASN A 28 -7.47 -7.79 -28.21
CA ASN A 28 -6.14 -7.46 -28.71
C ASN A 28 -6.17 -6.02 -29.25
N LEU A 29 -6.24 -5.04 -28.35
CA LEU A 29 -5.60 -3.77 -28.58
C LEU A 29 -4.12 -4.09 -28.62
N ALA A 30 -3.58 -4.17 -29.83
CA ALA A 30 -2.15 -4.16 -30.04
C ALA A 30 -1.60 -2.93 -29.30
N LEU A 31 -1.04 -3.17 -28.12
CA LEU A 31 -0.15 -2.23 -27.45
C LEU A 31 1.01 -2.07 -28.41
N GLU A 32 1.00 -0.98 -29.17
CA GLU A 32 2.14 -0.56 -29.96
C GLU A 32 3.35 -0.55 -29.02
N ALA A 33 4.31 -1.42 -29.34
CA ALA A 33 5.56 -1.57 -28.60
C ALA A 33 6.48 -0.41 -28.98
N GLU A 34 6.08 0.81 -28.66
CA GLU A 34 7.03 1.90 -28.58
C GLU A 34 7.78 1.70 -27.26
N SER A 35 9.10 1.54 -27.39
CA SER A 35 10.08 1.36 -26.32
C SER A 35 10.26 2.62 -25.46
N GLU A 36 9.17 3.35 -25.20
CA GLU A 36 9.17 4.42 -24.21
C GLU A 36 9.35 3.77 -22.85
N THR A 37 10.55 3.96 -22.28
CA THR A 37 10.87 3.69 -20.88
C THR A 37 9.70 4.17 -20.03
N ARG A 38 8.92 3.22 -19.50
CA ARG A 38 7.63 3.56 -18.91
C ARG A 38 7.89 4.25 -17.58
N PRO A 39 7.45 5.50 -17.38
CA PRO A 39 7.85 6.25 -16.21
C PRO A 39 7.26 5.61 -14.94
N PHE A 40 8.04 5.63 -13.86
CA PHE A 40 7.52 5.49 -12.51
C PHE A 40 7.10 6.87 -12.00
N ARG A 41 6.29 6.95 -10.94
CA ARG A 41 6.03 8.24 -10.28
C ARG A 41 7.26 8.80 -9.57
N PHE A 42 8.36 8.04 -9.53
CA PHE A 42 9.56 8.40 -8.80
C PHE A 42 10.83 8.43 -9.62
N ASP A 43 11.61 9.48 -9.37
CA ASP A 43 12.90 9.72 -10.00
C ASP A 43 13.96 8.87 -9.30
N ILE A 44 14.28 7.74 -9.91
CA ILE A 44 15.41 6.88 -9.56
C ILE A 44 16.28 6.66 -10.80
N PRO A 45 17.61 6.49 -10.63
CA PRO A 45 18.49 6.16 -11.75
C PRO A 45 18.02 4.90 -12.47
N ASP A 46 18.25 4.84 -13.77
CA ASP A 46 17.74 3.76 -14.61
C ASP A 46 18.39 2.40 -14.29
N GLY A 47 19.69 2.40 -13.97
CA GLY A 47 20.48 1.15 -13.90
C GLY A 47 20.66 0.53 -15.29
N ASP A 48 21.08 -0.74 -15.35
CA ASP A 48 21.12 -1.50 -16.61
C ASP A 48 19.75 -2.15 -16.87
N LEU A 49 19.01 -1.60 -17.83
CA LEU A 49 17.67 -2.08 -18.20
C LEU A 49 17.68 -3.17 -19.28
N THR A 50 18.87 -3.60 -19.73
CA THR A 50 19.02 -4.55 -20.84
C THR A 50 18.31 -5.88 -20.53
N GLY A 51 17.25 -6.18 -21.27
CA GLY A 51 16.49 -7.43 -21.14
C GLY A 51 15.40 -7.45 -20.05
N LEU A 52 15.26 -6.37 -19.25
CA LEU A 52 14.29 -6.31 -18.15
C LEU A 52 12.94 -5.69 -18.54
N GLU A 53 12.92 -4.65 -19.39
CA GLU A 53 11.72 -3.84 -19.64
C GLU A 53 10.58 -4.60 -20.33
N HIS A 54 10.92 -5.52 -21.24
CA HIS A 54 9.94 -6.26 -22.02
C HIS A 54 9.37 -7.48 -21.28
N TYR A 55 10.08 -8.01 -20.27
CA TYR A 55 9.87 -9.37 -19.77
C TYR A 55 8.86 -9.47 -18.62
N THR A 56 8.87 -8.55 -17.66
CA THR A 56 8.08 -8.72 -16.42
C THR A 56 6.67 -8.11 -16.53
N SER A 57 6.52 -6.85 -16.94
CA SER A 57 5.21 -6.17 -16.89
C SER A 57 4.21 -6.62 -17.96
N SER A 58 4.66 -7.10 -19.12
CA SER A 58 3.75 -7.53 -20.21
C SER A 58 3.20 -8.95 -19.96
N ARG A 59 4.03 -9.83 -19.39
CA ARG A 59 3.68 -11.23 -19.11
C ARG A 59 2.84 -11.35 -17.84
N LYS A 60 3.20 -10.63 -16.77
CA LYS A 60 2.48 -10.66 -15.49
C LYS A 60 1.10 -10.00 -15.57
N ARG A 61 0.90 -9.02 -16.44
CA ARG A 61 -0.45 -8.48 -16.73
C ARG A 61 -1.41 -9.48 -17.36
N GLN A 62 -0.92 -10.56 -17.97
CA GLN A 62 -1.75 -11.64 -18.48
C GLN A 62 -1.98 -12.75 -17.44
N GLU A 63 -1.35 -12.66 -16.27
CA GLU A 63 -1.52 -13.62 -15.20
C GLU A 63 -2.86 -13.42 -14.49
N ALA A 64 -3.26 -14.45 -13.73
CA ALA A 64 -4.38 -14.36 -12.82
C ALA A 64 -4.24 -13.18 -11.86
N LEU A 65 -5.35 -12.77 -11.26
CA LEU A 65 -5.33 -11.77 -10.19
C LEU A 65 -4.34 -12.22 -9.10
N PRO A 66 -3.57 -11.27 -8.52
CA PRO A 66 -2.52 -11.61 -7.58
C PRO A 66 -3.14 -12.18 -6.30
N SER A 67 -2.41 -13.08 -5.64
CA SER A 67 -2.75 -13.58 -4.30
C SER A 67 -2.14 -12.75 -3.17
N VAL A 68 -1.24 -11.81 -3.52
CA VAL A 68 -0.56 -10.90 -2.60
C VAL A 68 -0.39 -9.55 -3.30
N LEU A 69 -0.62 -8.47 -2.57
CA LEU A 69 -0.28 -7.11 -2.98
C LEU A 69 0.73 -6.49 -2.01
N TYR A 70 1.50 -5.54 -2.50
CA TYR A 70 2.53 -4.82 -1.75
C TYR A 70 2.22 -3.33 -1.68
N ARG A 71 2.69 -2.70 -0.61
CA ARG A 71 2.67 -1.24 -0.45
C ARG A 71 3.92 -0.77 0.28
N GLY A 72 4.70 0.09 -0.35
CA GLY A 72 5.75 0.86 0.33
C GLY A 72 5.15 2.04 1.09
N SER A 73 5.63 2.28 2.32
CA SER A 73 5.20 3.43 3.12
C SER A 73 6.24 3.86 4.14
N GLY A 74 6.27 5.15 4.47
CA GLY A 74 6.95 5.71 5.64
C GLY A 74 6.14 5.72 6.93
N SER A 75 4.90 5.22 6.91
CA SER A 75 4.18 5.00 8.15
C SER A 75 4.63 3.69 8.79
N SER A 76 4.92 3.73 10.09
CA SER A 76 5.24 2.53 10.86
C SER A 76 4.01 1.62 11.01
N PRO A 77 4.19 0.31 11.29
CA PRO A 77 3.07 -0.61 11.52
C PRO A 77 2.14 -0.12 12.63
N LYS A 78 2.69 0.50 13.67
CA LYS A 78 1.94 1.09 14.78
C LYS A 78 1.07 2.28 14.32
N ASP A 79 1.59 3.15 13.46
CA ASP A 79 0.81 4.28 12.92
C ASP A 79 -0.30 3.80 11.99
N VAL A 80 -0.05 2.72 11.24
CA VAL A 80 -1.06 2.09 10.40
C VAL A 80 -2.12 1.43 11.28
N GLU A 81 -1.74 0.71 12.34
CA GLU A 81 -2.64 0.12 13.33
C GLU A 81 -3.51 1.18 14.02
N ALA A 82 -2.91 2.28 14.50
CA ALA A 82 -3.60 3.36 15.20
C ALA A 82 -4.70 3.99 14.32
N ARG A 83 -4.50 4.02 13.00
CA ARG A 83 -5.49 4.47 12.00
C ARG A 83 -6.47 3.39 11.57
N GLY A 84 -6.34 2.17 12.08
CA GLY A 84 -7.14 1.01 11.68
C GLY A 84 -6.79 0.49 10.28
N GLY A 85 -5.67 0.96 9.69
CA GLY A 85 -5.21 0.60 8.36
C GLY A 85 -4.68 1.79 7.53
N PHE A 86 -4.63 1.61 6.21
CA PHE A 86 -4.29 2.68 5.27
C PHE A 86 -5.53 3.45 4.84
N VAL A 87 -5.55 4.72 5.21
CA VAL A 87 -6.61 5.67 4.86
C VAL A 87 -6.28 6.34 3.52
N PRO A 88 -7.25 6.48 2.59
CA PRO A 88 -7.07 7.31 1.38
C PRO A 88 -6.66 8.74 1.74
N ARG A 89 -5.93 9.43 0.85
CA ARG A 89 -5.49 10.82 1.11
C ARG A 89 -6.67 11.75 1.42
N GLN A 90 -6.52 12.56 2.46
CA GLN A 90 -7.56 13.47 2.95
C GLN A 90 -7.36 14.94 2.57
N GLU A 91 -6.16 15.30 2.09
CA GLU A 91 -5.82 16.65 1.63
C GLU A 91 -6.65 17.08 0.42
N GLY A 92 -7.10 18.34 0.38
CA GLY A 92 -7.84 18.89 -0.76
C GLY A 92 -9.35 19.05 -0.56
N GLY A 93 -9.85 18.89 0.67
CA GLY A 93 -11.22 19.21 1.05
C GLY A 93 -12.22 18.04 0.97
N PRO A 94 -13.53 18.34 0.90
CA PRO A 94 -14.56 17.29 0.87
C PRO A 94 -14.45 16.42 -0.37
N LEU A 95 -14.96 15.19 -0.28
CA LEU A 95 -15.09 14.32 -1.44
C LEU A 95 -16.00 14.99 -2.47
N LYS A 96 -15.58 14.91 -3.73
CA LYS A 96 -16.33 15.38 -4.91
C LYS A 96 -16.37 14.25 -5.91
N ASN A 97 -17.23 14.35 -6.92
CA ASN A 97 -17.36 13.32 -7.93
C ASN A 97 -15.99 12.89 -8.54
N GLU A 98 -15.09 13.83 -8.80
CA GLU A 98 -13.77 13.58 -9.40
C GLU A 98 -12.82 12.79 -8.48
N THR A 99 -13.05 12.83 -7.16
CA THR A 99 -12.23 12.10 -6.16
C THR A 99 -12.40 10.58 -6.26
N PHE A 100 -13.47 10.13 -6.92
CA PHE A 100 -13.77 8.73 -7.20
C PHE A 100 -13.24 8.25 -8.56
N GLY A 101 -12.60 9.12 -9.35
CA GLY A 101 -11.98 8.73 -10.62
C GLY A 101 -10.62 8.06 -10.43
N LEU A 102 -10.45 6.86 -10.99
CA LEU A 102 -9.19 6.11 -10.98
C LEU A 102 -8.07 6.88 -11.70
N GLN A 103 -8.36 7.58 -12.80
CA GLN A 103 -7.37 8.40 -13.49
C GLN A 103 -6.87 9.55 -12.61
N SER A 104 -7.75 10.21 -11.85
CA SER A 104 -7.36 11.25 -10.89
C SER A 104 -6.39 10.70 -9.84
N HIS A 105 -6.65 9.49 -9.35
CA HIS A 105 -5.78 8.80 -8.41
C HIS A 105 -4.44 8.39 -9.02
N HIS A 106 -4.48 7.80 -10.22
CA HIS A 106 -3.32 7.43 -11.02
C HIS A 106 -2.40 8.61 -11.34
N LEU A 107 -2.94 9.81 -11.46
CA LEU A 107 -2.17 11.04 -11.69
C LEU A 107 -1.72 11.73 -10.40
N GLY A 108 -2.03 11.17 -9.23
CA GLY A 108 -1.50 11.61 -7.95
C GLY A 108 -2.16 12.87 -7.41
N ARG A 109 -3.41 13.18 -7.81
CA ARG A 109 -4.18 14.31 -7.27
C ARG A 109 -4.31 14.20 -5.74
N THR A 110 -4.37 15.34 -5.06
CA THR A 110 -4.27 15.43 -3.59
C THR A 110 -5.41 14.72 -2.86
N ARG A 111 -6.66 14.85 -3.34
CA ARG A 111 -7.84 14.19 -2.76
C ARG A 111 -8.33 13.03 -3.64
N THR A 112 -8.33 11.82 -3.10
CA THR A 112 -8.88 10.63 -3.79
C THR A 112 -9.49 9.65 -2.80
N ALA A 113 -10.46 8.84 -3.24
CA ALA A 113 -11.09 7.80 -2.42
C ALA A 113 -10.30 6.48 -2.37
N TYR A 114 -9.09 6.43 -2.95
CA TYR A 114 -8.33 5.20 -3.14
C TYR A 114 -7.02 5.18 -2.34
N THR A 115 -6.54 3.97 -2.07
CA THR A 115 -5.19 3.70 -1.57
C THR A 115 -4.47 2.78 -2.55
N SER A 116 -3.32 3.21 -3.07
CA SER A 116 -2.52 2.43 -4.02
C SER A 116 -1.84 1.23 -3.36
N THR A 117 -1.84 0.12 -4.07
CA THR A 117 -1.00 -1.06 -3.85
C THR A 117 -0.44 -1.53 -5.20
N THR A 118 0.47 -2.49 -5.20
CA THR A 118 1.09 -3.01 -6.42
C THR A 118 1.26 -4.51 -6.29
N ARG A 119 1.25 -5.24 -7.41
CA ARG A 119 1.69 -6.66 -7.40
C ARG A 119 3.20 -6.82 -7.45
N SER A 120 3.95 -5.77 -7.78
CA SER A 120 5.42 -5.80 -7.86
C SER A 120 6.03 -5.49 -6.50
N PHE A 121 6.78 -6.45 -5.96
CA PHE A 121 7.56 -6.26 -4.74
C PHE A 121 8.56 -5.10 -4.91
N GLY A 122 9.24 -5.01 -6.05
CA GLY A 122 10.21 -3.96 -6.36
C GLY A 122 9.61 -2.55 -6.36
N VAL A 123 8.36 -2.41 -6.82
CA VAL A 123 7.61 -1.14 -6.70
C VAL A 123 7.32 -0.84 -5.23
N GLY A 124 6.88 -1.83 -4.47
CA GLY A 124 6.68 -1.71 -3.02
C GLY A 124 7.95 -1.30 -2.27
N LEU A 125 9.09 -1.90 -2.61
CA LEU A 125 10.41 -1.55 -2.09
C LEU A 125 10.77 -0.11 -2.43
N GLY A 126 10.69 0.29 -3.71
CA GLY A 126 10.99 1.66 -4.13
C GLY A 126 10.18 2.71 -3.36
N TYR A 127 8.87 2.52 -3.23
CA TYR A 127 8.01 3.42 -2.45
C TYR A 127 8.28 3.42 -0.94
N SER A 128 8.95 2.40 -0.39
CA SER A 128 9.29 2.35 1.03
C SER A 128 10.52 3.20 1.39
N ILE A 129 11.41 3.47 0.44
CA ILE A 129 12.69 4.17 0.69
C ILE A 129 12.96 5.36 -0.25
N ARG A 130 12.00 5.74 -1.10
CA ARG A 130 12.20 6.83 -2.07
C ARG A 130 12.45 8.18 -1.42
N ASP A 131 11.52 8.62 -0.58
CA ASP A 131 11.51 10.00 -0.04
C ASP A 131 12.11 10.07 1.37
N GLN A 132 12.75 8.99 1.83
CA GLN A 132 13.18 8.82 3.22
C GLN A 132 14.27 7.74 3.32
N GLU A 133 15.06 7.78 4.39
CA GLU A 133 16.15 6.83 4.60
C GLU A 133 15.68 5.42 4.98
N ALA A 134 14.50 5.31 5.59
CA ALA A 134 13.90 4.06 5.99
C ALA A 134 12.37 4.11 5.92
N GLY A 135 11.76 2.94 5.72
CA GLY A 135 10.32 2.74 5.73
C GLY A 135 9.97 1.27 5.81
N TRP A 136 8.76 0.95 5.36
CA TRP A 136 8.20 -0.39 5.46
C TRP A 136 7.57 -0.81 4.14
N ILE A 137 7.78 -2.07 3.79
CA ILE A 137 7.00 -2.77 2.77
C ILE A 137 5.92 -3.55 3.50
N TYR A 138 4.67 -3.37 3.10
CA TYR A 138 3.53 -4.10 3.64
C TYR A 138 3.11 -5.19 2.65
N LYS A 139 2.92 -6.41 3.16
CA LYS A 139 2.32 -7.54 2.44
C LYS A 139 0.83 -7.58 2.79
N ILE A 140 -0.02 -7.43 1.79
CA ILE A 140 -1.45 -7.19 1.95
C ILE A 140 -2.23 -8.26 1.20
N HIS A 141 -3.22 -8.86 1.87
CA HIS A 141 -4.09 -9.82 1.22
C HIS A 141 -5.09 -9.09 0.29
N PRO A 142 -5.22 -9.49 -0.99
CA PRO A 142 -6.14 -8.84 -1.92
C PRO A 142 -7.60 -9.07 -1.55
N THR A 143 -8.43 -8.02 -1.65
CA THR A 143 -9.88 -8.11 -1.42
C THR A 143 -10.69 -7.45 -2.52
N PRO A 144 -12.00 -7.75 -2.63
CA PRO A 144 -12.79 -7.31 -3.79
C PRO A 144 -12.92 -5.78 -3.94
N ASN A 145 -12.62 -4.98 -2.92
CA ASN A 145 -12.57 -3.51 -3.05
C ASN A 145 -11.30 -2.98 -3.74
N MET A 146 -10.34 -3.84 -4.09
CA MET A 146 -9.10 -3.49 -4.78
C MET A 146 -9.25 -3.70 -6.28
N ILE A 147 -9.06 -2.65 -7.08
CA ILE A 147 -9.35 -2.64 -8.52
C ILE A 147 -8.05 -2.69 -9.33
N ASP A 148 -7.99 -3.61 -10.29
CA ASP A 148 -6.92 -3.65 -11.29
C ASP A 148 -6.95 -2.40 -12.18
N LEU A 149 -5.91 -1.57 -12.08
CA LEU A 149 -5.85 -0.31 -12.80
C LEU A 149 -5.53 -0.48 -14.30
N ASP A 150 -4.69 -1.47 -14.64
CA ASP A 150 -4.32 -1.80 -16.02
C ASP A 150 -5.54 -2.27 -16.83
N ALA A 151 -6.46 -3.00 -16.18
CA ALA A 151 -7.71 -3.46 -16.79
C ALA A 151 -8.85 -2.42 -16.76
N SER A 152 -8.62 -1.21 -16.23
CA SER A 152 -9.67 -0.19 -16.04
C SER A 152 -9.91 0.70 -17.27
N GLY A 153 -9.33 0.38 -18.43
CA GLY A 153 -9.79 0.91 -19.72
C GLY A 153 -9.44 2.38 -19.99
N PHE A 154 -8.40 2.93 -19.38
CA PHE A 154 -7.85 4.25 -19.67
C PHE A 154 -6.34 4.21 -19.87
N LYS A 155 -5.77 5.23 -20.55
CA LYS A 155 -4.32 5.29 -20.76
C LYS A 155 -3.61 5.59 -19.45
N LEU A 156 -2.80 4.63 -19.00
CA LEU A 156 -1.97 4.78 -17.80
C LEU A 156 -0.65 5.48 -18.12
N ARG A 157 -0.26 6.40 -17.25
CA ARG A 157 1.06 7.03 -17.27
C ARG A 157 2.15 6.15 -16.65
N TYR A 158 1.83 5.42 -15.59
CA TYR A 158 2.79 4.70 -14.74
C TYR A 158 2.53 3.20 -14.77
N THR A 159 2.42 2.64 -15.98
CA THR A 159 2.04 1.23 -16.18
C THR A 159 3.03 0.20 -15.61
N ALA A 160 4.22 0.62 -15.21
CA ALA A 160 5.20 -0.25 -14.56
C ALA A 160 4.93 -0.40 -13.05
N GLU A 161 4.01 0.39 -12.49
CA GLU A 161 3.60 0.27 -11.09
C GLU A 161 2.61 -0.89 -10.86
N GLU A 162 1.98 -1.42 -11.92
CA GLU A 162 1.04 -2.55 -11.87
C GLU A 162 0.04 -2.40 -10.70
N GLU A 163 -0.58 -1.21 -10.65
CA GLU A 163 -1.32 -0.72 -9.50
C GLU A 163 -2.64 -1.46 -9.31
N PHE A 164 -2.93 -1.81 -8.05
CA PHE A 164 -4.25 -2.16 -7.56
C PHE A 164 -4.72 -1.09 -6.58
N SER A 165 -5.82 -0.40 -6.92
CA SER A 165 -6.32 0.72 -6.11
C SER A 165 -7.44 0.24 -5.19
N ALA A 166 -7.22 0.29 -3.87
CA ALA A 166 -8.21 -0.07 -2.85
C ALA A 166 -9.19 1.09 -2.63
N LEU A 167 -10.44 0.93 -3.08
CA LEU A 167 -11.49 1.92 -2.88
C LEU A 167 -11.93 1.93 -1.41
N GLY A 168 -11.90 3.11 -0.79
CA GLY A 168 -12.25 3.33 0.62
C GLY A 168 -11.10 3.09 1.61
N GLY A 169 -9.97 2.53 1.17
CA GLY A 169 -8.82 2.23 2.01
C GLY A 169 -8.57 0.74 2.22
N ILE A 170 -7.62 0.43 3.10
CA ILE A 170 -7.18 -0.93 3.44
C ILE A 170 -7.21 -1.03 4.95
N ARG A 171 -7.83 -2.07 5.51
CA ARG A 171 -7.90 -2.29 6.95
C ARG A 171 -6.60 -2.89 7.48
N TYR A 172 -6.31 -2.64 8.76
CA TYR A 172 -5.14 -3.21 9.42
C TYR A 172 -5.20 -4.74 9.46
N ASP A 173 -6.37 -5.33 9.72
CA ASP A 173 -6.59 -6.79 9.74
C ASP A 173 -6.40 -7.46 8.36
N GLN A 174 -6.29 -6.69 7.26
CA GLN A 174 -5.98 -7.21 5.91
C GLN A 174 -4.47 -7.32 5.63
N ILE A 175 -3.64 -6.70 6.46
CA ILE A 175 -2.19 -6.70 6.30
C ILE A 175 -1.68 -8.02 6.87
N GLU A 176 -1.07 -8.86 6.05
CA GLU A 176 -0.52 -10.16 6.46
C GLU A 176 0.78 -9.98 7.26
N ALA A 177 1.63 -9.07 6.80
CA ALA A 177 2.96 -8.85 7.36
C ALA A 177 3.56 -7.52 6.89
N TRP A 178 4.67 -7.13 7.49
CA TRP A 178 5.50 -6.01 7.03
C TRP A 178 6.99 -6.32 7.14
N MET A 179 7.81 -5.58 6.40
CA MET A 179 9.25 -5.69 6.39
C MET A 179 9.87 -4.29 6.49
N PRO A 180 10.70 -4.00 7.50
CA PRO A 180 11.42 -2.74 7.59
C PRO A 180 12.56 -2.74 6.57
N MET A 181 12.72 -1.62 5.89
CA MET A 181 13.74 -1.40 4.86
C MET A 181 14.37 -0.03 5.04
N SER A 182 15.70 0.05 4.95
CA SER A 182 16.44 1.29 4.79
C SER A 182 17.23 1.28 3.47
N LYS A 183 17.66 2.46 3.01
CA LYS A 183 18.60 2.55 1.89
C LYS A 183 19.92 1.84 2.21
N SER A 184 20.37 1.92 3.46
CA SER A 184 21.60 1.26 3.93
C SER A 184 21.52 -0.27 3.98
N ASP A 185 20.32 -0.83 3.88
CA ASP A 185 20.14 -2.28 3.78
C ASP A 185 20.49 -2.83 2.40
N LEU A 186 20.49 -1.98 1.38
CA LEU A 186 20.80 -2.36 0.00
C LEU A 186 22.32 -2.37 -0.21
N LYS A 187 22.79 -3.32 -1.01
CA LYS A 187 24.23 -3.44 -1.32
C LYS A 187 24.73 -2.32 -2.23
N GLU A 188 23.82 -1.73 -2.98
CA GLU A 188 24.07 -0.67 -3.94
C GLU A 188 22.86 0.27 -4.03
N GLU A 189 23.01 1.35 -4.80
CA GLU A 189 21.94 2.32 -5.02
C GLU A 189 20.72 1.65 -5.67
N PHE A 190 19.52 1.96 -5.16
CA PHE A 190 18.28 1.47 -5.73
C PHE A 190 18.02 2.12 -7.10
N THR A 191 17.73 1.32 -8.12
CA THR A 191 17.60 1.76 -9.51
C THR A 191 16.34 1.18 -10.14
N ARG A 192 15.98 1.66 -11.33
CA ARG A 192 14.81 1.15 -12.05
C ARG A 192 14.98 -0.32 -12.45
N ALA A 193 16.20 -0.75 -12.76
CA ALA A 193 16.52 -2.15 -12.99
C ALA A 193 16.10 -3.03 -11.79
N HIS A 194 16.38 -2.60 -10.57
CA HIS A 194 15.98 -3.30 -9.35
C HIS A 194 14.47 -3.44 -9.20
N VAL A 195 13.68 -2.45 -9.65
CA VAL A 195 12.21 -2.56 -9.62
C VAL A 195 11.72 -3.74 -10.48
N TYR A 196 12.36 -3.96 -11.63
CA TYR A 196 12.02 -5.06 -12.53
C TYR A 196 12.59 -6.40 -12.08
N GLU A 197 13.83 -6.41 -11.56
CA GLU A 197 14.51 -7.60 -11.06
C GLU A 197 13.80 -8.16 -9.82
N TYR A 198 13.51 -7.30 -8.85
CA TYR A 198 12.81 -7.65 -7.63
C TYR A 198 11.30 -7.60 -7.78
N HIS A 199 10.76 -7.86 -8.97
CA HIS A 199 9.30 -7.90 -9.16
C HIS A 199 8.66 -8.88 -8.15
N ASP A 200 9.27 -10.04 -7.94
CA ASP A 200 8.82 -11.05 -6.99
C ASP A 200 9.70 -11.05 -5.73
N PHE A 201 9.10 -11.30 -4.56
CA PHE A 201 9.82 -11.31 -3.28
C PHE A 201 10.90 -12.38 -3.22
N GLU A 202 10.70 -13.52 -3.89
CA GLU A 202 11.63 -14.64 -3.92
C GLU A 202 13.00 -14.22 -4.45
N THR A 203 13.04 -13.45 -5.54
CA THR A 203 14.29 -12.92 -6.11
C THR A 203 15.02 -12.03 -5.11
N PHE A 204 14.30 -11.08 -4.50
CA PHE A 204 14.88 -10.21 -3.47
C PHE A 204 15.38 -11.01 -2.26
N SER A 205 14.60 -11.96 -1.77
CA SER A 205 14.93 -12.73 -0.57
C SER A 205 16.14 -13.65 -0.74
N ALA A 206 16.40 -14.12 -1.97
CA ALA A 206 17.59 -14.89 -2.30
C ALA A 206 18.86 -14.05 -2.14
N GLU A 207 18.77 -12.75 -2.47
CA GLU A 207 19.88 -11.82 -2.37
C GLU A 207 20.03 -11.23 -0.94
N TYR A 208 18.91 -11.03 -0.25
CA TYR A 208 18.82 -10.43 1.08
C TYR A 208 18.20 -11.38 2.12
N PRO A 209 18.83 -12.53 2.44
CA PRO A 209 18.24 -13.58 3.30
C PRO A 209 18.01 -13.15 4.76
N GLY A 210 18.64 -12.04 5.19
CA GLY A 210 18.40 -11.43 6.50
C GLY A 210 17.08 -10.64 6.58
N LYS A 211 16.48 -10.29 5.43
CA LYS A 211 15.24 -9.51 5.36
C LYS A 211 14.04 -10.44 5.39
N LYS A 212 13.32 -10.40 6.52
CA LYS A 212 12.21 -11.30 6.82
C LYS A 212 10.93 -10.53 7.10
N TRP A 213 9.81 -11.13 6.73
CA TRP A 213 8.49 -10.65 7.07
C TRP A 213 8.25 -10.77 8.58
N MET A 214 7.77 -9.69 9.18
CA MET A 214 7.17 -9.68 10.52
C MET A 214 5.67 -9.87 10.35
N ALA A 215 5.15 -11.01 10.84
CA ALA A 215 3.74 -11.33 10.73
C ALA A 215 2.89 -10.35 11.54
N ASN A 216 1.77 -9.93 10.97
CA ASN A 216 0.76 -9.17 11.69
C ASN A 216 -0.06 -10.13 12.58
N PRO A 217 0.00 -10.02 13.93
CA PRO A 217 -0.79 -10.88 14.80
C PRO A 217 -2.30 -10.67 14.65
N ASP A 218 -2.73 -9.53 14.11
CA ASP A 218 -4.14 -9.17 13.93
C ASP A 218 -4.66 -9.46 12.52
N TYR A 219 -3.87 -10.14 11.67
CA TYR A 219 -4.34 -10.58 10.36
C TYR A 219 -5.55 -11.52 10.50
N ASP A 220 -6.63 -11.22 9.78
CA ASP A 220 -7.86 -12.00 9.81
C ASP A 220 -7.93 -12.95 8.61
N HIS A 221 -7.82 -14.25 8.89
CA HIS A 221 -7.88 -15.32 7.89
C HIS A 221 -9.21 -15.40 7.11
N LYS A 222 -10.24 -14.62 7.46
CA LYS A 222 -11.44 -14.47 6.60
C LYS A 222 -11.09 -13.96 5.19
N TYR A 223 -9.94 -13.32 5.01
CA TYR A 223 -9.50 -12.80 3.73
C TYR A 223 -8.92 -13.88 2.81
N ASP A 224 -8.42 -15.01 3.34
CA ASP A 224 -7.64 -16.03 2.60
C ASP A 224 -8.34 -16.60 1.35
N SER A 225 -9.67 -16.56 1.30
CA SER A 225 -10.48 -17.04 0.17
C SER A 225 -10.85 -15.95 -0.84
N LEU A 226 -10.42 -14.71 -0.61
CA LEU A 226 -10.79 -13.55 -1.41
C LEU A 226 -9.74 -13.24 -2.47
N ALA A 227 -10.11 -12.37 -3.39
CA ALA A 227 -9.24 -11.86 -4.44
C ALA A 227 -9.59 -10.41 -4.74
N ALA A 228 -8.67 -9.73 -5.44
CA ALA A 228 -8.94 -8.42 -6.01
C ALA A 228 -10.10 -8.46 -7.02
N SER A 229 -10.63 -7.29 -7.36
CA SER A 229 -11.55 -7.11 -8.47
C SER A 229 -10.81 -6.88 -9.79
N PRO A 230 -11.40 -7.31 -10.93
CA PRO A 230 -10.94 -6.86 -12.24
C PRO A 230 -11.15 -5.35 -12.40
N GLY A 231 -10.61 -4.79 -13.49
CA GLY A 231 -10.73 -3.37 -13.78
C GLY A 231 -12.17 -2.86 -13.88
N GLN A 232 -12.33 -1.57 -13.57
CA GLN A 232 -13.64 -0.90 -13.51
C GLN A 232 -13.67 0.32 -14.45
N PRO A 233 -13.92 0.14 -15.75
CA PRO A 233 -13.91 1.25 -16.72
C PRO A 233 -14.90 2.39 -16.43
N GLN A 234 -16.01 2.10 -15.77
CA GLN A 234 -16.97 3.11 -15.33
C GLN A 234 -16.42 4.02 -14.20
N LEU A 235 -15.37 3.58 -13.50
CA LEU A 235 -14.64 4.37 -12.49
C LEU A 235 -13.38 5.03 -13.06
N ALA A 236 -13.06 4.84 -14.35
CA ALA A 236 -11.83 5.38 -14.96
C ALA A 236 -11.70 6.90 -14.78
N GLY A 237 -12.78 7.65 -15.05
CA GLY A 237 -12.80 9.10 -14.86
C GLY A 237 -12.12 9.93 -15.96
N ASP A 238 -11.61 9.32 -17.01
CA ASP A 238 -11.15 10.04 -18.21
C ASP A 238 -12.32 10.41 -19.13
N SER A 239 -12.10 11.41 -19.99
CA SER A 239 -13.14 11.96 -20.87
C SER A 239 -13.84 10.91 -21.75
N ALA A 240 -13.13 9.88 -22.23
CA ALA A 240 -13.72 8.87 -23.10
C ALA A 240 -14.66 7.95 -22.31
N ASN A 241 -14.22 7.47 -21.14
CA ASN A 241 -15.05 6.63 -20.28
C ASN A 241 -16.20 7.42 -19.64
N LEU A 242 -16.01 8.68 -19.25
CA LEU A 242 -17.10 9.54 -18.76
C LEU A 242 -18.21 9.73 -19.81
N LYS A 243 -17.85 9.84 -21.10
CA LYS A 243 -18.84 9.89 -22.19
C LYS A 243 -19.55 8.56 -22.37
N LYS A 244 -18.84 7.44 -22.23
CA LYS A 244 -19.37 6.08 -22.41
C LYS A 244 -20.29 5.64 -21.27
N TYR A 245 -19.92 5.96 -20.03
CA TYR A 245 -20.61 5.55 -18.79
C TYR A 245 -21.32 6.74 -18.14
N ASN A 246 -22.11 7.48 -18.90
CA ASN A 246 -22.71 8.75 -18.48
C ASN A 246 -24.06 8.62 -17.73
N ASN A 247 -24.55 7.40 -17.51
CA ASN A 247 -25.82 7.15 -16.83
C ASN A 247 -25.73 7.22 -15.29
N ASN A 248 -24.52 7.39 -14.74
CA ASN A 248 -24.30 7.63 -13.32
C ASN A 248 -23.09 8.54 -13.10
N THR A 249 -22.91 9.05 -11.89
CA THR A 249 -21.71 9.77 -11.45
C THR A 249 -20.61 8.78 -11.05
N LEU A 250 -19.35 9.23 -10.98
CA LEU A 250 -18.24 8.39 -10.48
C LEU A 250 -18.48 7.98 -9.02
N GLU A 251 -19.01 8.92 -8.21
CA GLU A 251 -19.43 8.61 -6.84
C GLU A 251 -20.53 7.53 -6.81
N GLY A 252 -21.53 7.63 -7.69
CA GLY A 252 -22.59 6.63 -7.80
C GLY A 252 -22.05 5.25 -8.16
N TYR A 253 -21.17 5.16 -9.16
CA TYR A 253 -20.50 3.89 -9.49
C TYR A 253 -19.61 3.37 -8.37
N ALA A 254 -18.95 4.25 -7.61
CA ALA A 254 -18.11 3.86 -6.49
C ALA A 254 -18.96 3.24 -5.37
N ILE A 255 -20.12 3.83 -5.08
CA ILE A 255 -21.09 3.30 -4.12
C ILE A 255 -21.64 1.96 -4.60
N GLU A 256 -22.07 1.84 -5.86
CA GLU A 256 -22.56 0.58 -6.44
C GLU A 256 -21.50 -0.52 -6.37
N PHE A 257 -20.25 -0.19 -6.70
CA PHE A 257 -19.12 -1.10 -6.61
C PHE A 257 -18.90 -1.56 -5.17
N MET A 258 -18.91 -0.66 -4.19
CA MET A 258 -18.71 -1.02 -2.77
C MET A 258 -19.91 -1.75 -2.17
N GLN A 259 -21.14 -1.50 -2.62
CA GLN A 259 -22.30 -2.31 -2.24
C GLN A 259 -22.13 -3.77 -2.67
N LYS A 260 -21.54 -4.00 -3.86
CA LYS A 260 -21.27 -5.34 -4.37
C LYS A 260 -20.05 -6.00 -3.74
N ASN A 261 -18.97 -5.25 -3.51
CA ASN A 261 -17.64 -5.79 -3.23
C ASN A 261 -17.08 -5.43 -1.83
N GLY A 262 -17.73 -4.51 -1.11
CA GLY A 262 -17.21 -3.93 0.12
C GLY A 262 -17.58 -4.69 1.40
N ALA A 263 -18.44 -5.71 1.33
CA ALA A 263 -18.93 -6.42 2.52
C ALA A 263 -17.79 -7.04 3.35
N ALA A 264 -16.80 -7.65 2.68
CA ALA A 264 -15.64 -8.27 3.34
C ALA A 264 -14.79 -7.26 4.12
N VAL A 265 -14.80 -5.99 3.71
CA VAL A 265 -14.03 -4.91 4.33
C VAL A 265 -14.88 -4.02 5.25
N GLY A 266 -16.09 -4.47 5.60
CA GLY A 266 -16.98 -3.75 6.51
C GLY A 266 -17.53 -2.45 5.93
N TRP A 267 -17.79 -2.40 4.62
CA TRP A 267 -18.46 -1.26 3.99
C TRP A 267 -19.81 -0.96 4.65
N ASP A 268 -20.00 0.28 5.09
CA ASP A 268 -21.17 0.76 5.82
C ASP A 268 -21.98 1.80 5.02
N GLY A 269 -21.64 1.99 3.75
CA GLY A 269 -22.26 2.99 2.87
C GLY A 269 -21.53 4.34 2.81
N LYS A 270 -20.38 4.51 3.49
CA LYS A 270 -19.66 5.79 3.53
C LYS A 270 -18.16 5.64 3.31
N PHE A 271 -17.56 6.65 2.68
CA PHE A 271 -16.11 6.76 2.47
C PHE A 271 -15.44 7.74 3.45
N PRO A 272 -14.20 7.47 3.91
CA PRO A 272 -13.47 6.20 3.80
C PRO A 272 -14.18 5.08 4.62
N LEU A 273 -13.67 3.84 4.56
CA LEU A 273 -14.21 2.73 5.36
C LEU A 273 -14.35 3.15 6.84
N GLY A 274 -15.51 2.93 7.46
CA GLY A 274 -15.82 3.41 8.81
C GLY A 274 -14.90 2.88 9.93
N SER A 275 -14.21 1.76 9.69
CA SER A 275 -13.19 1.24 10.62
C SER A 275 -11.88 2.04 10.60
N LEU A 276 -11.67 2.87 9.58
CA LEU A 276 -10.46 3.67 9.41
C LEU A 276 -10.61 5.00 10.14
N LYS A 277 -9.65 5.29 11.01
CA LYS A 277 -9.56 6.56 11.71
C LYS A 277 -8.74 7.52 10.87
N VAL A 278 -9.41 8.54 10.33
CA VAL A 278 -8.72 9.69 9.76
C VAL A 278 -7.94 10.36 10.90
N PRO A 279 -6.63 10.62 10.74
CA PRO A 279 -5.89 11.44 11.69
C PRO A 279 -6.67 12.73 11.89
N VAL A 280 -7.20 12.94 13.09
CA VAL A 280 -7.70 14.26 13.48
C VAL A 280 -6.47 15.14 13.41
N GLU A 281 -6.51 16.23 12.63
CA GLU A 281 -5.45 17.25 12.68
C GLU A 281 -5.18 17.51 14.16
N ALA A 282 -3.99 17.12 14.64
CA ALA A 282 -3.69 17.25 16.04
C ALA A 282 -3.86 18.75 16.39
N PRO A 283 -4.50 19.11 17.51
CA PRO A 283 -4.34 20.47 18.03
C PRO A 283 -2.83 20.76 18.12
N PRO A 284 -2.39 22.03 18.06
CA PRO A 284 -0.98 22.36 18.20
C PRO A 284 -0.51 21.82 19.56
N VAL A 285 0.15 20.68 19.56
CA VAL A 285 0.76 20.09 20.74
C VAL A 285 2.07 20.85 20.92
N GLU A 286 2.37 21.31 22.14
CA GLU A 286 3.73 21.78 22.47
C GLU A 286 4.73 20.74 21.97
N GLU A 287 5.58 21.17 21.03
CA GLU A 287 6.38 20.32 20.14
C GLU A 287 7.30 19.41 20.96
N THR A 288 6.86 18.17 21.16
CA THR A 288 7.80 17.08 21.40
C THR A 288 8.46 16.83 20.05
N PRO A 289 9.80 16.85 19.93
CA PRO A 289 10.46 16.64 18.64
C PRO A 289 9.93 15.34 18.03
N THR A 290 9.39 15.41 16.82
CA THR A 290 8.70 14.32 16.12
C THR A 290 9.61 13.63 15.10
N THR A 291 10.80 14.16 14.88
CA THR A 291 11.81 13.61 13.97
C THR A 291 13.18 13.52 14.63
N GLY A 292 14.05 12.64 14.13
CA GLY A 292 15.46 12.58 14.55
C GLY A 292 16.17 13.92 14.36
N ALA A 293 15.89 14.63 13.26
CA ALA A 293 16.43 15.96 12.98
C ALA A 293 16.02 17.01 14.04
N GLU A 294 14.79 16.95 14.55
CA GLU A 294 14.33 17.82 15.63
C GLU A 294 14.93 17.44 16.99
N LEU A 295 15.15 16.14 17.24
CA LEU A 295 15.81 15.66 18.44
C LEU A 295 17.29 16.07 18.50
N CYS A 296 17.94 16.01 17.34
CA CYS A 296 19.36 16.31 17.16
C CYS A 296 19.66 17.76 16.77
N ALA A 297 18.63 18.61 16.68
CA ALA A 297 18.79 20.03 16.41
C ALA A 297 19.58 20.73 17.53
N LYS A 298 20.44 21.66 17.13
CA LYS A 298 21.18 22.51 18.06
C LYS A 298 20.24 23.49 18.75
N GLY A 299 20.34 23.58 20.07
CA GLY A 299 19.71 24.63 20.85
C GLY A 299 20.32 26.00 20.58
N PRO A 300 19.78 27.07 21.21
CA PRO A 300 20.29 28.44 21.06
C PRO A 300 21.77 28.63 21.44
N ASP A 301 22.34 27.68 22.20
CA ASP A 301 23.74 27.64 22.61
C ASP A 301 24.67 26.92 21.59
N GLY A 302 24.11 26.47 20.46
CA GLY A 302 24.84 25.79 19.39
C GLY A 302 25.18 24.32 19.70
N LYS A 303 24.63 23.76 20.78
CA LYS A 303 24.82 22.36 21.17
C LYS A 303 23.53 21.58 21.04
N VAL A 304 23.64 20.30 20.69
CA VAL A 304 22.49 19.40 20.78
C VAL A 304 22.13 19.22 22.26
N LYS A 305 20.85 18.93 22.56
CA LYS A 305 20.25 18.84 23.91
C LYS A 305 21.07 18.03 24.95
N TYR A 306 22.00 17.19 24.50
CA TYR A 306 22.80 16.28 25.31
C TYR A 306 24.32 16.44 25.14
N GLY A 307 24.81 17.55 24.57
CA GLY A 307 26.25 17.85 24.50
C GLY A 307 27.04 17.11 23.39
N ALA A 308 26.41 16.20 22.66
CA ALA A 308 26.93 15.58 21.44
C ALA A 308 26.92 16.57 20.26
N ASP A 309 27.72 16.28 19.24
CA ASP A 309 27.53 16.92 17.94
C ASP A 309 26.36 16.28 17.17
N GLU A 310 25.86 17.02 16.18
CA GLU A 310 24.66 16.67 15.42
C GLU A 310 24.78 15.31 14.71
N LYS A 311 25.99 15.00 14.20
CA LYS A 311 26.24 13.75 13.50
C LYS A 311 26.26 12.57 14.46
N GLU A 312 26.90 12.73 15.62
CA GLU A 312 26.91 11.71 16.67
C GLU A 312 25.49 11.42 17.19
N CYS A 313 24.66 12.46 17.34
CA CYS A 313 23.26 12.31 17.71
C CYS A 313 22.46 11.55 16.65
N ASP A 314 22.62 11.88 15.37
CA ASP A 314 21.94 11.20 14.26
C ASP A 314 22.33 9.72 14.18
N ASP A 315 23.61 9.39 14.31
CA ASP A 315 24.11 8.01 14.29
C ASP A 315 23.50 7.20 15.46
N LEU A 316 23.41 7.80 16.66
CA LEU A 316 22.79 7.18 17.83
C LEU A 316 21.28 7.03 17.69
N TYR A 317 20.61 8.01 17.09
CA TYR A 317 19.17 7.94 16.81
C TYR A 317 18.85 6.74 15.92
N VAL A 318 19.56 6.60 14.79
CA VAL A 318 19.38 5.46 13.88
C VAL A 318 19.64 4.14 14.62
N GLN A 319 20.75 4.05 15.36
CA GLN A 319 21.08 2.85 16.13
C GLN A 319 20.00 2.50 17.17
N CYS A 320 19.48 3.47 17.92
CA CYS A 320 18.47 3.25 18.96
C CYS A 320 17.10 2.88 18.38
N VAL A 321 16.74 3.45 17.22
CA VAL A 321 15.52 3.05 16.49
C VAL A 321 15.61 1.58 16.06
N PHE A 322 16.79 1.11 15.64
CA PHE A 322 16.98 -0.28 15.24
C PHE A 322 17.17 -1.24 16.42
N GLU A 323 17.86 -0.84 17.50
CA GLU A 323 18.17 -1.70 18.65
C GLU A 323 16.97 -1.99 19.54
N THR A 324 16.09 -1.00 19.72
CA THR A 324 14.92 -1.19 20.58
C THR A 324 13.99 -2.27 20.02
N LEU A 325 13.95 -2.46 18.69
CA LEU A 325 13.03 -3.37 17.96
C LEU A 325 11.56 -3.28 18.43
N ASP A 326 11.26 -2.26 19.24
CA ASP A 326 10.03 -1.98 19.94
C ASP A 326 9.80 -0.49 19.76
N ILE A 327 9.23 -0.16 18.60
CA ILE A 327 8.81 1.15 18.12
C ILE A 327 7.76 1.85 19.03
N ASN A 328 7.54 1.34 20.25
CA ASN A 328 6.36 1.69 21.02
C ASN A 328 6.47 2.89 21.94
N THR A 329 7.62 3.51 22.15
CA THR A 329 7.62 4.89 22.64
C THR A 329 8.81 5.64 22.06
N TRP A 330 8.55 6.82 21.52
CA TRP A 330 9.58 7.84 21.32
C TRP A 330 10.43 8.02 22.58
N ASP A 331 9.81 7.85 23.76
CA ASP A 331 10.48 7.80 25.06
C ASP A 331 11.54 6.69 25.16
N ALA A 332 11.35 5.50 24.58
CA ALA A 332 12.35 4.43 24.60
C ALA A 332 13.53 4.74 23.67
N THR A 333 13.27 5.38 22.52
CA THR A 333 14.33 5.87 21.64
C THR A 333 15.12 7.00 22.32
N ILE A 334 14.44 7.96 22.96
CA ILE A 334 15.07 9.00 23.77
C ILE A 334 15.88 8.37 24.91
N GLU A 335 15.30 7.45 25.69
CA GLU A 335 15.97 6.78 26.81
C GLU A 335 17.21 6.00 26.33
N CYS A 336 17.13 5.35 25.17
CA CYS A 336 18.27 4.68 24.55
C CYS A 336 19.38 5.67 24.20
N ILE A 337 19.05 6.81 23.57
CA ILE A 337 20.01 7.85 23.21
C ILE A 337 20.63 8.47 24.47
N GLU A 338 19.80 8.84 25.45
CA GLU A 338 20.24 9.40 26.73
C GLU A 338 21.18 8.46 27.47
N LYS A 339 20.86 7.15 27.50
CA LYS A 339 21.71 6.13 28.12
C LYS A 339 23.05 5.96 27.42
N LYS A 340 23.09 6.00 26.08
CA LYS A 340 24.33 5.86 25.31
C LYS A 340 25.20 7.11 25.42
N LEU A 341 24.62 8.29 25.39
CA LEU A 341 25.33 9.55 25.60
C LEU A 341 25.88 9.68 27.02
N ALA A 342 25.12 9.26 28.04
CA ALA A 342 25.58 9.24 29.42
C ALA A 342 26.74 8.26 29.68
N ALA A 343 26.90 7.23 28.84
CA ALA A 343 28.02 6.29 28.93
C ALA A 343 29.30 6.79 28.24
N ALA A 344 29.20 7.82 27.40
CA ALA A 344 30.33 8.39 26.64
C ALA A 344 31.04 9.54 27.37
N HIS A 345 30.47 10.06 28.46
CA HIS A 345 30.96 11.19 29.25
C HIS A 345 31.29 10.81 30.70
#